data_AF-A0A2J7VCN8-F1
#
_entry.id   AF-A0A2J7VCN8-F1
#
_cell.length_a   1.000
_cell.length_b   1.000
_cell.length_c   1.000
_cell.angle_alpha   90.00
_cell.angle_beta   90.00
_cell.angle_gamma   90.00
#
_symmetry.space_group_name_H-M   'P 1'
#
loop_
_entity.id
_entity.type
_entity.pdbx_description
1 polymer ?
#
loop_
_entity_poly.entity_id
_entity_poly.type
_entity_poly.pdbx_seq_one_letter_code
_entity_poly.pdbx_strand_id
1 'polypeptide(L)'
;MKDVQTAEWAKEPPSPLGATTTFATMVNAREQARTFPPIPKHPKPWSVLINGWLYQRVDHNVRSLIGLMVGIYLCFLFKPLNGHARVKRRWTSRLPALAELVHIEVNELPDVELRAHSERVLDELSWWWIEVTWFAAIGRVSGQLLDALHLPGSTDSGALFRGNDSLLLDGERSLRTAAHDPDAVKDYLARFGHSVESADPIHPTLRESPDTLKAQLAAASRTDVGPNERLAKTQKARRAAEKTVNELKGLRAYLARQMVFTGQTHAANTDDAVFHFQRVLAAVRATFSGSGAATGAGGTSGAGGRCVLSRTR
;
A
#
# COMPACT_ATOMS: atom_id res chain seq x y z
N MET A 1 5.61 16.97 29.08
CA MET A 1 5.22 15.54 29.24
C MET A 1 4.06 15.10 28.32
N LYS A 2 3.69 15.91 27.31
CA LYS A 2 2.72 15.55 26.25
C LYS A 2 3.42 15.11 24.96
N ASP A 3 4.64 15.61 24.71
CA ASP A 3 5.43 15.28 23.52
C ASP A 3 6.08 13.89 23.54
N VAL A 4 6.00 13.20 24.69
CA VAL A 4 6.41 11.80 24.84
C VAL A 4 5.31 10.84 24.36
N GLN A 5 4.05 11.31 24.25
CA GLN A 5 2.92 10.50 23.82
C GLN A 5 2.78 10.40 22.30
N THR A 6 3.32 11.34 21.54
CA THR A 6 3.28 11.33 20.07
C THR A 6 4.16 10.23 19.47
N ALA A 7 5.15 9.74 20.22
CA ALA A 7 6.02 8.61 19.86
C ALA A 7 5.46 7.24 20.32
N GLU A 8 4.31 7.20 21.02
CA GLU A 8 3.76 5.95 21.58
C GLU A 8 3.22 4.99 20.49
N TRP A 9 3.08 5.41 19.23
CA TRP A 9 2.27 4.71 18.22
C TRP A 9 3.02 4.23 16.97
N ALA A 10 4.33 4.47 16.83
CA ALA A 10 5.11 3.98 15.70
C ALA A 10 5.98 2.76 16.10
N LYS A 11 5.80 1.62 15.41
CA LYS A 11 6.64 0.41 15.55
C LYS A 11 7.55 0.15 14.34
N GLU A 12 7.39 0.93 13.28
CA GLU A 12 8.33 1.07 12.18
C GLU A 12 8.45 2.57 11.88
N PRO A 13 9.63 3.06 11.49
CA PRO A 13 9.90 4.50 11.42
C PRO A 13 9.32 5.12 10.13
N PRO A 14 8.89 6.39 10.19
CA PRO A 14 8.36 7.12 9.03
C PRO A 14 9.44 7.49 7.98
N SER A 15 10.69 7.02 8.13
CA SER A 15 11.74 7.17 7.12
C SER A 15 12.88 6.15 7.29
N PRO A 16 13.69 5.88 6.24
CA PRO A 16 14.87 5.01 6.30
C PRO A 16 15.92 5.44 7.34
N LEU A 17 15.98 6.74 7.69
CA LEU A 17 16.90 7.25 8.73
C LEU A 17 16.42 6.92 10.16
N GLY A 18 15.09 6.80 10.37
CA GLY A 18 14.53 6.36 11.64
C GLY A 18 14.70 4.86 11.90
N ALA A 19 14.97 4.06 10.85
CA ALA A 19 15.18 2.62 10.91
C ALA A 19 16.52 2.26 11.56
N THR A 20 17.52 3.13 11.46
CA THR A 20 18.89 2.81 11.82
C THR A 20 19.29 3.12 13.26
N THR A 21 18.54 3.91 14.04
CA THR A 21 19.08 4.39 15.34
C THR A 21 18.15 4.38 16.55
N THR A 22 16.82 4.47 16.41
CA THR A 22 15.98 4.81 17.59
C THR A 22 14.84 3.84 17.85
N PHE A 23 14.08 3.42 16.83
CA PHE A 23 12.85 2.62 17.06
C PHE A 23 13.10 1.17 17.50
N ALA A 24 14.05 0.47 16.87
CA ALA A 24 14.39 -0.90 17.26
C ALA A 24 14.94 -0.96 18.69
N THR A 25 15.78 0.01 19.06
CA THR A 25 16.34 0.17 20.41
C THR A 25 15.26 0.46 21.44
N MET A 26 14.27 1.29 21.13
CA MET A 26 13.14 1.61 22.02
C MET A 26 12.14 0.47 22.19
N VAL A 27 11.84 -0.29 21.12
CA VAL A 27 11.01 -1.50 21.21
C VAL A 27 11.71 -2.58 22.05
N ASN A 28 13.01 -2.79 21.83
CA ASN A 28 13.81 -3.73 22.61
C ASN A 28 13.94 -3.29 24.08
N ALA A 29 14.16 -1.99 24.34
CA ALA A 29 14.17 -1.43 25.70
C ALA A 29 12.81 -1.59 26.43
N ARG A 30 11.69 -1.50 25.71
CA ARG A 30 10.34 -1.74 26.25
C ARG A 30 10.07 -3.22 26.53
N GLU A 31 10.51 -4.13 25.66
CA GLU A 31 10.41 -5.58 25.89
C GLU A 31 11.31 -6.04 27.05
N GLN A 32 12.39 -5.31 27.32
CA GLN A 32 13.31 -5.52 28.45
C GLN A 32 12.93 -4.73 29.72
N ALA A 33 11.95 -3.81 29.64
CA ALA A 33 11.55 -2.96 30.75
C ALA A 33 10.87 -3.79 31.86
N ARG A 34 11.55 -3.92 33.00
CA ARG A 34 11.02 -4.56 34.22
C ARG A 34 10.28 -3.53 35.08
N THR A 35 9.11 -3.07 34.64
CA THR A 35 8.26 -2.15 35.43
C THR A 35 7.13 -2.91 36.12
N PHE A 36 6.64 -2.40 37.26
CA PHE A 36 5.44 -2.90 37.95
C PHE A 36 4.35 -1.81 37.97
N PRO A 37 3.13 -2.09 37.49
CA PRO A 37 2.70 -3.34 36.87
C PRO A 37 3.41 -3.59 35.52
N PRO A 38 3.60 -4.87 35.11
CA PRO A 38 4.23 -5.18 33.85
C PRO A 38 3.43 -4.56 32.70
N ILE A 39 4.12 -3.88 31.79
CA ILE A 39 3.49 -3.36 30.57
C ILE A 39 2.85 -4.56 29.86
N PRO A 40 1.53 -4.53 29.56
CA PRO A 40 0.87 -5.62 28.87
C PRO A 40 1.63 -5.94 27.59
N LYS A 41 2.06 -7.19 27.43
CA LYS A 41 2.65 -7.67 26.18
C LYS A 41 1.56 -7.59 25.12
N HIS A 42 1.53 -6.50 24.34
CA HIS A 42 0.70 -6.46 23.15
C HIS A 42 1.14 -7.63 22.26
N PRO A 43 0.22 -8.50 21.79
CA PRO A 43 0.55 -9.43 20.72
C PRO A 43 1.17 -8.62 19.59
N LYS A 44 2.29 -9.10 19.02
CA LYS A 44 3.02 -8.38 17.96
C LYS A 44 2.02 -7.92 16.90
N PRO A 45 1.85 -6.62 16.65
CA PRO A 45 0.83 -6.15 15.74
C PRO A 45 1.13 -6.66 14.33
N TRP A 46 0.08 -6.84 13.55
CA TRP A 46 0.24 -7.16 12.15
C TRP A 46 0.66 -5.87 11.44
N SER A 47 1.85 -5.86 10.85
CA SER A 47 2.31 -4.77 9.97
C SER A 47 2.64 -5.30 8.58
N VAL A 48 2.47 -4.47 7.57
CA VAL A 48 2.95 -4.75 6.22
C VAL A 48 3.44 -3.44 5.58
N LEU A 49 4.62 -3.50 4.94
CA LEU A 49 5.13 -2.46 4.07
C LEU A 49 5.01 -2.95 2.63
N ILE A 50 4.15 -2.31 1.85
CA ILE A 50 3.89 -2.66 0.45
C ILE A 50 4.73 -1.74 -0.44
N ASN A 51 5.68 -2.32 -1.17
CA ASN A 51 6.57 -1.64 -2.11
C ASN A 51 7.37 -0.46 -1.53
N GLY A 52 7.61 -0.45 -0.22
CA GLY A 52 8.27 0.67 0.45
C GLY A 52 7.43 1.94 0.54
N TRP A 53 6.18 1.90 0.09
CA TRP A 53 5.30 3.07 -0.03
C TRP A 53 4.17 3.07 1.00
N LEU A 54 3.39 1.98 1.07
CA LEU A 54 2.27 1.89 2.02
C LEU A 54 2.64 1.05 3.22
N TYR A 55 2.73 1.70 4.38
CA TYR A 55 2.78 1.02 5.66
C TYR A 55 1.37 0.86 6.23
N GLN A 56 0.94 -0.39 6.44
CA GLN A 56 -0.30 -0.68 7.16
C GLN A 56 0.03 -1.39 8.47
N ARG A 57 -0.64 -0.97 9.55
CA ARG A 57 -0.55 -1.61 10.86
C ARG A 57 -1.96 -1.91 11.37
N VAL A 58 -2.17 -3.14 11.83
CA VAL A 58 -3.40 -3.59 12.47
C VAL A 58 -3.05 -4.04 13.89
N ASP A 59 -3.49 -3.23 14.86
CA ASP A 59 -3.24 -3.42 16.29
C ASP A 59 -4.29 -4.30 16.98
N HIS A 60 -5.26 -4.86 16.24
CA HIS A 60 -6.27 -5.75 16.80
C HIS A 60 -5.67 -7.10 17.20
N ASN A 61 -6.37 -7.81 18.10
CA ASN A 61 -5.99 -9.11 18.61
C ASN A 61 -5.69 -10.06 17.45
N VAL A 62 -4.41 -10.26 17.14
CA VAL A 62 -3.94 -11.01 15.97
C VAL A 62 -4.54 -12.43 15.92
N ARG A 63 -4.97 -12.98 17.07
CA ARG A 63 -5.70 -14.25 17.14
C ARG A 63 -7.08 -14.23 16.48
N SER A 64 -7.81 -13.12 16.47
CA SER A 64 -9.10 -13.02 15.78
C SER A 64 -8.94 -12.81 14.29
N LEU A 65 -7.93 -12.04 13.84
CA LEU A 65 -7.63 -11.88 12.42
C LEU A 65 -7.03 -13.15 11.83
N ILE A 66 -6.05 -13.76 12.50
CA ILE A 66 -5.52 -15.07 12.11
C ILE A 66 -6.62 -16.12 12.23
N GLY A 67 -7.45 -16.11 13.27
CA GLY A 67 -8.58 -17.03 13.42
C GLY A 67 -9.63 -16.88 12.33
N LEU A 68 -9.93 -15.64 11.90
CA LEU A 68 -10.79 -15.35 10.76
C LEU A 68 -10.14 -15.84 9.46
N MET A 69 -8.86 -15.55 9.25
CA MET A 69 -8.14 -15.91 8.03
C MET A 69 -7.87 -17.41 7.93
N VAL A 70 -7.61 -18.08 9.04
CA VAL A 70 -7.53 -19.54 9.18
C VAL A 70 -8.92 -20.14 9.05
N GLY A 71 -9.96 -19.54 9.61
CA GLY A 71 -11.36 -19.95 9.39
C GLY A 71 -11.76 -19.86 7.93
N ILE A 72 -11.39 -18.77 7.25
CA ILE A 72 -11.49 -18.62 5.81
C ILE A 72 -10.60 -19.64 5.10
N TYR A 73 -9.42 -19.98 5.59
CA TYR A 73 -8.59 -21.01 4.94
C TYR A 73 -9.18 -22.41 5.09
N LEU A 74 -9.74 -22.72 6.27
CA LEU A 74 -10.36 -23.99 6.63
C LEU A 74 -11.67 -24.21 5.89
N CYS A 75 -12.51 -23.18 5.76
CA CYS A 75 -13.73 -23.24 4.94
C CYS A 75 -13.45 -23.51 3.45
N PHE A 76 -12.20 -23.32 3.01
CA PHE A 76 -11.78 -23.39 1.62
C PHE A 76 -10.71 -24.48 1.37
N LEU A 77 -10.54 -25.42 2.32
CA LEU A 77 -9.69 -26.61 2.17
C LEU A 77 -9.97 -27.44 0.89
N PHE A 78 -11.12 -27.23 0.25
CA PHE A 78 -11.54 -27.88 -1.00
C PHE A 78 -11.48 -26.99 -2.26
N LYS A 79 -11.33 -25.66 -2.14
CA LYS A 79 -11.14 -24.74 -3.27
C LYS A 79 -10.29 -23.53 -2.83
N PRO A 80 -9.06 -23.35 -3.34
CA PRO A 80 -8.22 -22.23 -2.94
C PRO A 80 -8.85 -20.88 -3.27
N LEU A 81 -8.55 -19.89 -2.44
CA LEU A 81 -8.89 -18.51 -2.76
C LEU A 81 -8.06 -18.05 -3.95
N ASN A 82 -8.73 -17.66 -5.03
CA ASN A 82 -8.09 -17.20 -6.25
C ASN A 82 -8.18 -15.67 -6.35
N GLY A 83 -7.04 -15.00 -6.19
CA GLY A 83 -6.95 -13.54 -6.30
C GLY A 83 -7.38 -13.01 -7.66
N HIS A 84 -7.01 -13.68 -8.76
CA HIS A 84 -7.43 -13.28 -10.11
C HIS A 84 -8.95 -13.39 -10.31
N ALA A 85 -9.57 -14.43 -9.77
CA ALA A 85 -11.03 -14.57 -9.82
C ALA A 85 -11.73 -13.47 -9.01
N ARG A 86 -11.15 -13.05 -7.87
CA ARG A 86 -11.63 -11.91 -7.10
C ARG A 86 -11.54 -10.62 -7.91
N VAL A 87 -10.40 -10.33 -8.54
CA VAL A 87 -10.22 -9.16 -9.41
C VAL A 87 -11.29 -9.15 -10.50
N LYS A 88 -11.41 -10.24 -11.27
CA LYS A 88 -12.42 -10.35 -12.34
C LYS A 88 -13.85 -10.10 -11.85
N ARG A 89 -14.19 -10.52 -10.63
CA ARG A 89 -15.53 -10.36 -10.05
C ARG A 89 -15.77 -8.97 -9.48
N ARG A 90 -14.77 -8.39 -8.80
CA ARG A 90 -14.94 -7.19 -7.96
C ARG A 90 -14.43 -5.91 -8.62
N TRP A 91 -13.34 -5.98 -9.37
CA TRP A 91 -12.68 -4.81 -9.92
C TRP A 91 -13.27 -4.40 -11.26
N THR A 92 -13.74 -5.36 -12.07
CA THR A 92 -14.28 -5.10 -13.42
C THR A 92 -15.38 -4.03 -13.45
N SER A 93 -16.25 -3.99 -12.44
CA SER A 93 -17.30 -2.96 -12.34
C SER A 93 -16.83 -1.66 -11.68
N ARG A 94 -15.76 -1.69 -10.89
CA ARG A 94 -15.26 -0.54 -10.13
C ARG A 94 -14.22 0.29 -10.88
N LEU A 95 -13.42 -0.34 -11.75
CA LEU A 95 -12.39 0.34 -12.53
C LEU A 95 -12.93 1.44 -13.46
N PRO A 96 -14.08 1.28 -14.15
CA PRO A 96 -14.67 2.36 -14.94
C PRO A 96 -15.12 3.54 -14.06
N ALA A 97 -15.75 3.26 -12.92
CA ALA A 97 -16.18 4.31 -11.98
C ALA A 97 -14.98 5.09 -11.42
N LEU A 98 -13.89 4.39 -11.08
CA LEU A 98 -12.63 5.03 -10.68
C LEU A 98 -12.03 5.87 -11.81
N ALA A 99 -12.11 5.43 -13.06
CA ALA A 99 -11.64 6.20 -14.20
C ALA A 99 -12.41 7.51 -14.37
N GLU A 100 -13.74 7.44 -14.34
CA GLU A 100 -14.60 8.63 -14.39
C GLU A 100 -14.25 9.60 -13.24
N LEU A 101 -14.15 9.09 -12.01
CA LEU A 101 -13.93 9.88 -10.81
C LEU A 101 -12.61 10.67 -10.86
N VAL A 102 -11.55 10.10 -11.42
CA VAL A 102 -10.22 10.74 -11.51
C VAL A 102 -10.13 11.80 -12.62
N HIS A 103 -11.05 11.81 -13.58
CA HIS A 103 -11.04 12.75 -14.72
C HIS A 103 -11.96 13.96 -14.53
N ILE A 104 -12.70 14.05 -13.42
CA ILE A 104 -13.58 15.18 -13.15
C ILE A 104 -12.76 16.41 -12.73
N GLU A 105 -13.02 17.55 -13.37
CA GLU A 105 -12.42 18.84 -13.03
C GLU A 105 -13.15 19.45 -11.82
N VAL A 106 -12.66 19.11 -10.62
CA VAL A 106 -13.34 19.43 -9.36
C VAL A 106 -13.55 20.93 -9.12
N ASN A 107 -12.70 21.78 -9.70
CA ASN A 107 -12.78 23.23 -9.57
C ASN A 107 -13.97 23.85 -10.31
N GLU A 108 -14.59 23.13 -11.24
CA GLU A 108 -15.73 23.60 -12.03
C GLU A 108 -17.08 23.13 -11.48
N LEU A 109 -17.06 22.27 -10.45
CA LEU A 109 -18.27 21.67 -9.90
C LEU A 109 -19.03 22.66 -9.00
N PRO A 110 -20.37 22.78 -9.16
CA PRO A 110 -21.22 23.42 -8.17
C PRO A 110 -21.16 22.72 -6.81
N ASP A 111 -21.41 23.44 -5.70
CA ASP A 111 -21.31 22.92 -4.32
C ASP A 111 -22.06 21.59 -4.09
N VAL A 112 -23.25 21.43 -4.67
CA VAL A 112 -24.06 20.20 -4.54
C VAL A 112 -23.38 19.02 -5.23
N GLU A 113 -22.82 19.25 -6.42
CA GLU A 113 -22.10 18.25 -7.19
C GLU A 113 -20.74 17.93 -6.56
N LEU A 114 -20.06 18.92 -5.99
CA LEU A 114 -18.82 18.77 -5.24
C LEU A 114 -19.02 17.87 -4.00
N ARG A 115 -20.12 18.05 -3.27
CA ARG A 115 -20.47 17.18 -2.14
C ARG A 115 -20.73 15.74 -2.59
N ALA A 116 -21.53 15.55 -3.64
CA ALA A 116 -21.81 14.22 -4.20
C ALA A 116 -20.53 13.55 -4.75
N HIS A 117 -19.63 14.34 -5.35
CA HIS A 117 -18.31 13.87 -5.78
C HIS A 117 -17.45 13.45 -4.58
N SER A 118 -17.40 14.25 -3.51
CA SER A 118 -16.67 13.94 -2.28
C SER A 118 -17.15 12.62 -1.64
N GLU A 119 -18.47 12.41 -1.56
CA GLU A 119 -19.04 11.16 -1.04
C GLU A 119 -18.63 9.95 -1.88
N ARG A 120 -18.65 10.08 -3.22
CA ARG A 120 -18.17 9.02 -4.14
C ARG A 120 -16.68 8.73 -3.96
N VAL A 121 -15.86 9.76 -3.80
CA VAL A 121 -14.41 9.62 -3.58
C VAL A 121 -14.13 8.87 -2.27
N LEU A 122 -14.87 9.18 -1.20
CA LEU A 122 -14.72 8.49 0.09
C LEU A 122 -15.20 7.03 0.06
N ASP A 123 -16.25 6.72 -0.71
CA ASP A 123 -16.66 5.32 -0.96
C ASP A 123 -15.54 4.53 -1.66
N GLU A 124 -14.99 5.09 -2.75
CA GLU A 124 -13.88 4.47 -3.48
C GLU A 124 -12.63 4.34 -2.59
N LEU A 125 -12.33 5.33 -1.74
CA LEU A 125 -11.21 5.28 -0.82
C LEU A 125 -11.35 4.10 0.15
N SER A 126 -12.53 3.98 0.75
CA SER A 126 -12.86 2.90 1.68
C SER A 126 -12.78 1.54 0.99
N TRP A 127 -13.31 1.44 -0.22
CA TRP A 127 -13.34 0.21 -0.98
C TRP A 127 -11.93 -0.26 -1.39
N TRP A 128 -11.11 0.64 -1.95
CA TRP A 128 -9.75 0.31 -2.36
C TRP A 128 -8.82 0.06 -1.16
N TRP A 129 -9.03 0.74 -0.03
CA TRP A 129 -8.34 0.41 1.21
C TRP A 129 -8.60 -1.03 1.65
N ILE A 130 -9.85 -1.49 1.57
CA ILE A 130 -10.23 -2.88 1.87
C ILE A 130 -9.56 -3.84 0.90
N GLU A 131 -9.55 -3.56 -0.41
CA GLU A 131 -8.90 -4.44 -1.39
C GLU A 131 -7.39 -4.55 -1.15
N VAL A 132 -6.68 -3.43 -0.99
CA VAL A 132 -5.23 -3.43 -0.71
C VAL A 132 -4.93 -4.24 0.55
N THR A 133 -5.68 -3.97 1.62
CA THR A 133 -5.53 -4.69 2.90
C THR A 133 -5.79 -6.18 2.74
N TRP A 134 -6.83 -6.57 1.99
CA TRP A 134 -7.18 -7.97 1.75
C TRP A 134 -6.08 -8.71 0.98
N PHE A 135 -5.62 -8.16 -0.14
CA PHE A 135 -4.57 -8.77 -0.96
C PHE A 135 -3.25 -8.91 -0.18
N ALA A 136 -2.86 -7.86 0.55
CA ALA A 136 -1.68 -7.88 1.41
C ALA A 136 -1.79 -8.89 2.55
N ALA A 137 -2.96 -8.95 3.22
CA ALA A 137 -3.21 -9.89 4.32
C ALA A 137 -3.14 -11.35 3.86
N ILE A 138 -3.79 -11.70 2.74
CA ILE A 138 -3.76 -13.07 2.22
C ILE A 138 -2.35 -13.49 1.81
N GLY A 139 -1.61 -12.63 1.11
CA GLY A 139 -0.22 -12.90 0.73
C GLY A 139 0.66 -13.16 1.94
N ARG A 140 0.56 -12.30 2.97
CA ARG A 140 1.35 -12.42 4.21
C ARG A 140 0.96 -13.64 5.04
N VAL A 141 -0.32 -13.91 5.23
CA VAL A 141 -0.80 -15.09 5.96
C VAL A 141 -0.32 -16.37 5.26
N SER A 142 -0.36 -16.41 3.92
CA SER A 142 0.14 -17.55 3.16
C SER A 142 1.63 -17.79 3.43
N GLY A 143 2.45 -16.73 3.46
CA GLY A 143 3.87 -16.84 3.82
C GLY A 143 4.10 -17.32 5.25
N GLN A 144 3.39 -16.76 6.23
CA GLN A 144 3.49 -17.17 7.63
C GLN A 144 3.10 -18.64 7.84
N LEU A 145 2.07 -19.12 7.14
CA LEU A 145 1.67 -20.52 7.20
C LEU A 145 2.70 -21.43 6.53
N LEU A 146 3.32 -21.02 5.42
CA LEU A 146 4.42 -21.76 4.80
C LEU A 146 5.65 -21.83 5.71
N ASP A 147 5.99 -20.74 6.40
CA ASP A 147 7.07 -20.72 7.39
C ASP A 147 6.77 -21.67 8.55
N ALA A 148 5.53 -21.68 9.05
CA ALA A 148 5.08 -22.60 10.10
C ALA A 148 5.13 -24.07 9.64
N LEU A 149 5.02 -24.34 8.34
CA LEU A 149 5.22 -25.65 7.77
C LEU A 149 6.70 -26.07 7.70
N HIS A 150 7.68 -25.25 8.11
CA HIS A 150 9.12 -25.58 8.22
C HIS A 150 9.71 -26.22 6.95
N LEU A 151 9.47 -25.61 5.78
CA LEU A 151 9.91 -26.19 4.50
C LEU A 151 11.43 -26.41 4.45
N PRO A 152 11.92 -27.62 4.13
CA PRO A 152 13.35 -27.93 4.12
C PRO A 152 14.08 -27.09 3.05
N GLY A 153 15.16 -26.42 3.42
CA GLY A 153 15.98 -25.62 2.49
C GLY A 153 15.39 -24.25 2.09
N SER A 154 14.27 -23.82 2.68
CA SER A 154 13.68 -22.51 2.43
C SER A 154 14.28 -21.46 3.36
N THR A 155 15.21 -20.64 2.84
CA THR A 155 15.76 -19.48 3.57
C THR A 155 14.89 -18.21 3.43
N ASP A 156 14.01 -18.12 2.42
CA ASP A 156 13.09 -17.00 2.20
C ASP A 156 11.78 -17.49 1.55
N SER A 157 10.76 -17.81 2.34
CA SER A 157 9.41 -18.11 1.83
C SER A 157 8.78 -16.92 1.10
N GLY A 158 9.24 -15.70 1.40
CA GLY A 158 8.84 -14.47 0.72
C GLY A 158 9.18 -14.49 -0.77
N ALA A 159 10.21 -15.24 -1.19
CA ALA A 159 10.56 -15.40 -2.60
C ALA A 159 9.43 -16.02 -3.43
N LEU A 160 8.55 -16.84 -2.81
CA LEU A 160 7.42 -17.47 -3.49
C LEU A 160 6.36 -16.47 -3.96
N PHE A 161 6.31 -15.28 -3.36
CA PHE A 161 5.23 -14.29 -3.58
C PHE A 161 5.69 -13.05 -4.34
N ARG A 162 6.96 -12.96 -4.72
CA ARG A 162 7.53 -11.81 -5.46
C ARG A 162 7.68 -12.13 -6.95
N GLY A 163 8.06 -11.12 -7.74
CA GLY A 163 8.38 -11.27 -9.16
C GLY A 163 7.15 -11.38 -10.05
N ASN A 164 6.07 -10.69 -9.66
CA ASN A 164 4.87 -10.55 -10.48
C ASN A 164 5.04 -9.36 -11.42
N ASP A 165 4.41 -9.44 -12.59
CA ASP A 165 4.20 -8.25 -13.40
C ASP A 165 3.10 -7.41 -12.77
N SER A 166 3.22 -6.08 -12.83
CA SER A 166 2.26 -5.17 -12.21
C SER A 166 2.25 -3.79 -12.87
N LEU A 167 1.18 -3.03 -12.64
CA LEU A 167 1.04 -1.66 -13.12
C LEU A 167 2.11 -0.73 -12.53
N LEU A 168 2.60 -1.01 -11.32
CA LEU A 168 3.72 -0.26 -10.74
C LEU A 168 5.04 -0.54 -11.47
N LEU A 169 5.27 -1.79 -11.89
CA LEU A 169 6.42 -2.14 -12.72
C LEU A 169 6.34 -1.52 -14.11
N ASP A 170 5.14 -1.47 -14.70
CA ASP A 170 4.87 -0.71 -15.92
C ASP A 170 5.12 0.79 -15.75
N GLY A 171 4.80 1.33 -14.57
CA GLY A 171 5.12 2.70 -14.19
C GLY A 171 6.62 2.97 -14.27
N GLU A 172 7.45 2.08 -13.71
CA GLU A 172 8.90 2.23 -13.81
C GLU A 172 9.43 2.07 -15.24
N ARG A 173 8.90 1.10 -16.00
CA ARG A 173 9.26 0.93 -17.42
C ARG A 173 8.99 2.21 -18.20
N SER A 174 7.79 2.78 -18.02
CA SER A 174 7.36 4.00 -18.68
C SER A 174 8.17 5.22 -18.21
N LEU A 175 8.49 5.32 -16.91
CA LEU A 175 9.34 6.38 -16.37
C LEU A 175 10.74 6.35 -17.00
N ARG A 176 11.32 5.17 -17.21
CA ARG A 176 12.61 5.03 -17.88
C ARG A 176 12.56 5.44 -19.34
N THR A 177 11.49 5.09 -20.06
CA THR A 177 11.29 5.60 -21.42
C THR A 177 11.25 7.12 -21.41
N ALA A 178 10.44 7.72 -20.54
CA ALA A 178 10.33 9.18 -20.39
C ALA A 178 11.66 9.85 -19.95
N ALA A 179 12.52 9.14 -19.22
CA ALA A 179 13.83 9.65 -18.82
C ALA A 179 14.84 9.74 -19.99
N HIS A 180 14.63 8.97 -21.07
CA HIS A 180 15.49 8.97 -22.25
C HIS A 180 14.83 9.66 -23.46
N ASP A 181 13.51 9.81 -23.43
CA ASP A 181 12.70 10.43 -24.47
C ASP A 181 11.77 11.49 -23.83
N PRO A 182 12.09 12.80 -23.95
CA PRO A 182 11.26 13.87 -23.42
C PRO A 182 9.83 13.88 -23.98
N ASP A 183 9.61 13.41 -25.20
CA ASP A 183 8.28 13.40 -25.81
C ASP A 183 7.36 12.37 -25.14
N ALA A 184 7.93 11.34 -24.51
CA ALA A 184 7.19 10.32 -23.75
C ALA A 184 6.77 10.78 -22.34
N VAL A 185 7.21 11.96 -21.86
CA VAL A 185 6.85 12.47 -20.52
C VAL A 185 5.35 12.73 -20.40
N LYS A 186 4.73 13.26 -21.47
CA LYS A 186 3.29 13.55 -21.47
C LYS A 186 2.46 12.27 -21.29
N ASP A 187 2.81 11.22 -22.03
CA ASP A 187 2.14 9.92 -21.96
C ASP A 187 2.38 9.24 -20.61
N TYR A 188 3.60 9.36 -20.06
CA TYR A 188 3.91 8.90 -18.72
C TYR A 188 3.04 9.58 -17.65
N LEU A 189 2.94 10.91 -17.66
CA LEU A 189 2.12 11.66 -16.71
C LEU A 189 0.62 11.41 -16.90
N ALA A 190 0.15 11.15 -18.12
CA ALA A 190 -1.24 10.79 -18.36
C ALA A 190 -1.59 9.48 -17.62
N ARG A 191 -0.69 8.49 -17.67
CA ARG A 191 -0.91 7.15 -17.09
C ARG A 191 -0.56 7.07 -15.60
N PHE A 192 0.54 7.69 -15.18
CA PHE A 192 1.16 7.52 -13.85
C PHE A 192 1.31 8.82 -13.05
N GLY A 193 0.85 9.95 -13.58
CA GLY A 193 0.98 11.25 -12.90
C GLY A 193 0.23 11.35 -11.57
N HIS A 194 -0.66 10.39 -11.26
CA HIS A 194 -1.37 10.29 -9.98
C HIS A 194 -0.51 9.71 -8.85
N SER A 195 0.68 9.17 -9.14
CA SER A 195 1.56 8.62 -8.12
C SER A 195 1.93 9.70 -7.09
N VAL A 196 1.91 9.30 -5.82
CA VAL A 196 2.24 10.13 -4.65
C VAL A 196 3.37 9.47 -3.87
N GLU A 197 4.23 10.26 -3.22
CA GLU A 197 5.39 9.72 -2.48
C GLU A 197 4.99 9.01 -1.17
N SER A 198 3.85 9.37 -0.60
CA SER A 198 3.33 8.83 0.66
C SER A 198 1.83 8.58 0.53
N ALA A 199 1.31 7.64 1.33
CA ALA A 199 -0.12 7.36 1.44
C ALA A 199 -0.88 8.40 2.27
N ASP A 200 -0.50 9.67 2.12
CA ASP A 200 -1.14 10.83 2.73
C ASP A 200 -1.54 11.80 1.60
N PRO A 201 -2.84 12.12 1.45
CA PRO A 201 -3.34 12.97 0.37
C PRO A 201 -2.84 14.42 0.44
N ILE A 202 -2.14 14.81 1.51
CA ILE A 202 -1.47 16.12 1.59
C ILE A 202 -0.25 16.24 0.67
N HIS A 203 0.33 15.13 0.23
CA HIS A 203 1.47 15.16 -0.69
C HIS A 203 1.02 15.45 -2.13
N PRO A 204 1.75 16.30 -2.87
CA PRO A 204 1.45 16.54 -4.27
C PRO A 204 1.59 15.26 -5.09
N THR A 205 0.74 15.12 -6.09
CA THR A 205 0.90 14.08 -7.10
C THR A 205 2.11 14.38 -7.99
N LEU A 206 2.62 13.38 -8.69
CA LEU A 206 3.74 13.55 -9.62
C LEU A 206 3.43 14.58 -10.72
N ARG A 207 2.15 14.69 -11.12
CA ARG A 207 1.67 15.69 -12.07
C ARG A 207 1.73 17.12 -11.50
N GLU A 208 1.57 17.27 -10.19
CA GLU A 208 1.57 18.57 -9.50
C GLU A 208 2.97 19.04 -9.09
N SER A 209 3.97 18.14 -9.06
CA SER A 209 5.34 18.43 -8.60
C SER A 209 6.37 18.25 -9.72
N PRO A 210 6.70 19.33 -10.47
CA PRO A 210 7.76 19.30 -11.49
C PRO A 210 9.13 18.90 -10.94
N ASP A 211 9.44 19.33 -9.70
CA ASP A 211 10.71 19.01 -9.05
C ASP A 211 10.82 17.52 -8.70
N THR A 212 9.74 16.93 -8.17
CA THR A 212 9.68 15.47 -7.94
C THR A 212 9.82 14.70 -9.24
N LEU A 213 9.12 15.12 -10.31
CA LEU A 213 9.23 14.50 -11.63
C LEU A 213 10.67 14.56 -12.15
N LYS A 214 11.32 15.73 -12.07
CA LYS A 214 12.72 15.90 -12.48
C LYS A 214 13.65 14.99 -11.69
N ALA A 215 13.46 14.87 -10.38
CA ALA A 215 14.24 13.98 -9.52
C ALA A 215 14.06 12.50 -9.91
N GLN A 216 12.82 12.07 -10.18
CA GLN A 216 12.52 10.70 -10.59
C GLN A 216 13.09 10.35 -11.97
N LEU A 217 12.98 11.25 -12.96
CA LEU A 217 13.59 11.08 -14.28
C LEU A 217 15.14 11.01 -14.19
N ALA A 218 15.74 11.85 -13.36
CA ALA A 218 17.18 11.83 -13.11
C ALA A 218 17.63 10.53 -12.41
N ALA A 219 16.84 9.99 -11.49
CA ALA A 219 17.13 8.70 -10.86
C ALA A 219 16.98 7.53 -11.85
N ALA A 220 15.93 7.55 -12.67
CA ALA A 220 15.65 6.52 -13.65
C ALA A 220 16.73 6.42 -14.74
N SER A 221 17.30 7.56 -15.19
CA SER A 221 18.39 7.60 -16.17
C SER A 221 19.75 7.13 -15.64
N ARG A 222 19.97 7.17 -14.32
CA ARG A 222 21.24 6.77 -13.68
C ARG A 222 21.30 5.31 -13.23
N THR A 223 20.21 4.57 -13.35
CA THR A 223 20.11 3.21 -12.80
C THR A 223 20.44 2.17 -13.85
N ASP A 224 21.62 1.57 -13.77
CA ASP A 224 22.13 0.58 -14.74
C ASP A 224 21.24 -0.68 -14.82
N VAL A 225 20.72 -1.14 -13.68
CA VAL A 225 19.88 -2.35 -13.62
C VAL A 225 18.42 -2.00 -13.92
N GLY A 226 17.88 -2.55 -15.01
CA GLY A 226 16.50 -2.33 -15.45
C GLY A 226 15.41 -3.04 -14.63
N PRO A 227 14.15 -2.59 -14.68
CA PRO A 227 13.00 -3.26 -14.05
C PRO A 227 12.86 -4.70 -14.55
N ASN A 228 13.09 -4.95 -15.84
CA ASN A 228 12.99 -6.27 -16.45
C ASN A 228 14.09 -7.23 -15.93
N GLU A 229 15.30 -6.73 -15.72
CA GLU A 229 16.39 -7.53 -15.17
C GLU A 229 16.13 -7.90 -13.70
N ARG A 230 15.66 -6.93 -12.89
CA ARG A 230 15.24 -7.20 -11.50
C ARG A 230 14.07 -8.17 -11.43
N LEU A 231 13.09 -8.03 -12.32
CA LEU A 231 11.98 -8.97 -12.44
C LEU A 231 12.48 -10.37 -12.76
N ALA A 232 13.35 -10.52 -13.77
CA ALA A 232 13.91 -11.81 -14.17
C ALA A 232 14.70 -12.47 -13.02
N LYS A 233 15.51 -11.70 -12.29
CA LYS A 233 16.23 -12.18 -11.10
C LYS A 233 15.26 -12.68 -10.02
N THR A 234 14.20 -11.94 -9.76
CA THR A 234 13.19 -12.29 -8.76
C THR A 234 12.40 -13.53 -9.18
N GLN A 235 12.02 -13.64 -10.45
CA GLN A 235 11.35 -14.81 -11.01
C GLN A 235 12.23 -16.07 -10.94
N LYS A 236 13.55 -15.92 -11.19
CA LYS A 236 14.51 -17.02 -11.02
C LYS A 236 14.54 -17.51 -9.57
N ALA A 237 14.58 -16.60 -8.60
CA ALA A 237 14.52 -16.93 -7.17
C ALA A 237 13.20 -17.62 -6.80
N ARG A 238 12.06 -17.12 -7.31
CA ARG A 238 10.74 -17.73 -7.13
C ARG A 238 10.70 -19.17 -7.65
N ARG A 239 11.16 -19.41 -8.89
CA ARG A 239 11.19 -20.77 -9.50
C ARG A 239 12.04 -21.74 -8.68
N ALA A 240 13.15 -21.27 -8.11
CA ALA A 240 13.98 -22.07 -7.22
C ALA A 240 13.24 -22.45 -5.94
N ALA A 241 12.50 -21.52 -5.32
CA ALA A 241 11.68 -21.78 -4.15
C ALA A 241 10.48 -22.71 -4.45
N GLU A 242 9.85 -22.55 -5.62
CA GLU A 242 8.74 -23.42 -6.07
C GLU A 242 9.19 -24.87 -6.23
N LYS A 243 10.43 -25.10 -6.68
CA LYS A 243 11.00 -26.45 -6.78
C LYS A 243 10.98 -27.16 -5.42
N THR A 244 11.39 -26.48 -4.36
CA THR A 244 11.37 -27.01 -2.99
C THR A 244 9.96 -27.41 -2.54
N VAL A 245 8.94 -26.61 -2.88
CA VAL A 245 7.53 -26.92 -2.56
C VAL A 245 7.03 -28.12 -3.36
N ASN A 246 7.47 -28.24 -4.62
CA ASN A 246 7.05 -29.32 -5.50
C ASN A 246 7.63 -30.68 -5.11
N GLU A 247 8.82 -30.71 -4.52
CA GLU A 247 9.48 -31.94 -4.02
C GLU A 247 8.80 -32.54 -2.77
N LEU A 248 7.97 -31.77 -2.07
CA LEU A 248 7.20 -32.26 -0.92
C LEU A 248 6.21 -33.36 -1.32
N LYS A 249 5.95 -34.28 -0.38
CA LYS A 249 4.97 -35.36 -0.53
C LYS A 249 3.90 -35.35 0.57
N GLY A 250 2.76 -35.99 0.29
CA GLY A 250 1.66 -36.18 1.24
C GLY A 250 0.83 -34.92 1.52
N LEU A 251 0.12 -34.94 2.65
CA LEU A 251 -0.80 -33.86 3.05
C LEU A 251 -0.10 -32.50 3.20
N ARG A 252 1.13 -32.51 3.71
CA ARG A 252 1.95 -31.29 3.84
C ARG A 252 2.22 -30.64 2.48
N ALA A 253 2.47 -31.44 1.44
CA ALA A 253 2.66 -30.94 0.09
C ALA A 253 1.38 -30.33 -0.50
N TYR A 254 0.24 -30.98 -0.27
CA TYR A 254 -1.06 -30.45 -0.67
C TYR A 254 -1.31 -29.07 -0.04
N LEU A 255 -1.16 -28.95 1.29
CA LEU A 255 -1.35 -27.69 2.00
C LEU A 255 -0.38 -26.60 1.52
N ALA A 256 0.91 -26.92 1.37
CA ALA A 256 1.91 -25.97 0.89
C ALA A 256 1.57 -25.46 -0.51
N ARG A 257 1.16 -26.33 -1.44
CA ARG A 257 0.77 -25.92 -2.81
C ARG A 257 -0.48 -25.05 -2.83
N GLN A 258 -1.46 -25.32 -1.97
CA GLN A 258 -2.64 -24.48 -1.81
C GLN A 258 -2.27 -23.08 -1.28
N MET A 259 -1.36 -23.01 -0.30
CA MET A 259 -0.85 -21.76 0.27
C MET A 259 -0.05 -20.97 -0.75
N VAL A 260 0.82 -21.63 -1.52
CA VAL A 260 1.57 -21.01 -2.61
C VAL A 260 0.61 -20.46 -3.66
N PHE A 261 -0.33 -21.26 -4.16
CA PHE A 261 -1.30 -20.80 -5.15
C PHE A 261 -2.12 -19.60 -4.64
N THR A 262 -2.65 -19.70 -3.42
CA THR A 262 -3.45 -18.63 -2.82
C THR A 262 -2.63 -17.36 -2.66
N GLY A 263 -1.46 -17.45 -2.04
CA GLY A 263 -0.60 -16.31 -1.79
C GLY A 263 -0.07 -15.70 -3.08
N GLN A 264 0.31 -16.49 -4.08
CA GLN A 264 0.79 -16.00 -5.38
C GLN A 264 -0.31 -15.27 -6.15
N THR A 265 -1.51 -15.85 -6.24
CA THR A 265 -2.62 -15.18 -6.94
C THR A 265 -3.03 -13.89 -6.26
N HIS A 266 -2.85 -13.74 -4.95
CA HIS A 266 -3.11 -12.47 -4.26
C HIS A 266 -1.95 -11.49 -4.40
N ALA A 267 -0.72 -11.93 -4.18
CA ALA A 267 0.48 -11.10 -4.31
C ALA A 267 0.64 -10.53 -5.72
N ALA A 268 0.18 -11.26 -6.75
CA ALA A 268 0.17 -10.77 -8.13
C ALA A 268 -0.71 -9.53 -8.35
N ASN A 269 -1.71 -9.30 -7.48
CA ASN A 269 -2.63 -8.16 -7.61
C ASN A 269 -2.45 -7.12 -6.50
N THR A 270 -1.53 -7.33 -5.54
CA THR A 270 -1.30 -6.37 -4.45
C THR A 270 -0.78 -5.04 -4.99
N ASP A 271 0.17 -5.08 -5.91
CA ASP A 271 0.75 -3.89 -6.53
C ASP A 271 -0.27 -3.10 -7.35
N ASP A 272 -1.14 -3.81 -8.09
CA ASP A 272 -2.20 -3.19 -8.86
C ASP A 272 -3.27 -2.57 -7.95
N ALA A 273 -3.57 -3.20 -6.81
CA ALA A 273 -4.45 -2.63 -5.80
C ALA A 273 -3.87 -1.33 -5.24
N VAL A 274 -2.56 -1.31 -4.98
CA VAL A 274 -1.85 -0.09 -4.54
C VAL A 274 -1.89 0.99 -5.62
N PHE A 275 -1.64 0.63 -6.88
CA PHE A 275 -1.75 1.56 -8.00
C PHE A 275 -3.14 2.22 -8.08
N HIS A 276 -4.21 1.44 -7.98
CA HIS A 276 -5.56 1.98 -7.98
C HIS A 276 -5.87 2.79 -6.72
N PHE A 277 -5.35 2.39 -5.57
CA PHE A 277 -5.46 3.17 -4.34
C PHE A 277 -4.76 4.55 -4.45
N GLN A 278 -3.60 4.62 -5.09
CA GLN A 278 -2.93 5.90 -5.39
C GLN A 278 -3.80 6.81 -6.28
N ARG A 279 -4.49 6.24 -7.27
CA ARG A 279 -5.45 7.01 -8.10
C ARG A 279 -6.57 7.63 -7.28
N VAL A 280 -7.10 6.89 -6.30
CA VAL A 280 -8.12 7.42 -5.39
C VAL A 280 -7.54 8.51 -4.50
N LEU A 281 -6.34 8.33 -3.95
CA LEU A 281 -5.69 9.36 -3.14
C LEU A 281 -5.46 10.67 -3.92
N ALA A 282 -5.09 10.57 -5.20
CA ALA A 282 -5.00 11.72 -6.08
C ALA A 282 -6.36 12.44 -6.25
N ALA A 283 -7.46 11.68 -6.40
CA ALA A 283 -8.79 12.24 -6.47
C ALA A 283 -9.24 12.89 -5.14
N VAL A 284 -8.97 12.24 -4.00
CA VAL A 284 -9.18 12.80 -2.66
C VAL A 284 -8.51 14.16 -2.57
N ARG A 285 -7.23 14.23 -2.94
CA ARG A 285 -6.46 15.46 -2.91
C ARG A 285 -7.05 16.56 -3.80
N ALA A 286 -7.38 16.24 -5.04
CA ALA A 286 -7.99 17.19 -5.97
C ALA A 286 -9.30 17.76 -5.39
N THR A 287 -10.13 16.89 -4.82
CA THR A 287 -11.42 17.27 -4.24
C THR A 287 -11.31 18.18 -3.02
N PHE A 288 -10.43 17.84 -2.07
CA PHE A 288 -10.24 18.68 -0.88
C PHE A 288 -9.51 19.99 -1.18
N SER A 289 -8.60 20.00 -2.17
CA SER A 289 -7.93 21.24 -2.62
C SER A 289 -8.92 22.18 -3.33
N GLY A 290 -9.77 21.65 -4.21
CA GLY A 290 -10.83 22.41 -4.88
C GLY A 290 -11.86 22.96 -3.90
N SER A 291 -12.28 22.16 -2.92
CA SER A 291 -13.21 22.58 -1.86
C SER A 291 -12.62 23.70 -0.99
N GLY A 292 -11.32 23.63 -0.69
CA GLY A 292 -10.59 24.67 0.04
C GLY A 292 -10.49 25.99 -0.75
N ALA A 293 -10.27 25.92 -2.06
CA ALA A 293 -10.23 27.09 -2.93
C ALA A 293 -11.60 27.78 -3.05
N ALA A 294 -12.68 27.02 -3.21
CA ALA A 294 -14.05 27.54 -3.25
C ALA A 294 -14.44 28.23 -1.91
N THR A 295 -14.05 27.63 -0.79
CA THR A 295 -14.31 28.20 0.55
C THR A 295 -13.45 29.44 0.84
N GLY A 296 -12.20 29.46 0.38
CA GLY A 296 -11.28 30.60 0.51
C GLY A 296 -11.61 31.78 -0.40
N ALA A 297 -12.28 31.55 -1.54
CA ALA A 297 -12.82 32.60 -2.39
C ALA A 297 -14.11 33.23 -1.82
N GLY A 298 -14.86 32.49 -1.00
CA GLY A 298 -16.06 32.98 -0.30
C GLY A 298 -15.78 33.63 1.06
N GLY A 299 -14.57 33.50 1.61
CA GLY A 299 -14.19 34.04 2.91
C GLY A 299 -12.79 34.63 2.87
N THR A 300 -12.70 35.95 3.03
CA THR A 300 -11.48 36.70 3.31
C THR A 300 -10.56 35.93 4.28
N SER A 301 -9.49 35.32 3.77
CA SER A 301 -8.32 34.97 4.56
C SER A 301 -7.15 35.83 4.09
N GLY A 302 -7.24 37.10 4.47
CA GLY A 302 -6.05 37.93 4.57
C GLY A 302 -5.16 37.36 5.66
N ALA A 303 -3.87 37.23 5.34
CA ALA A 303 -2.83 37.13 6.32
C ALA A 303 -3.00 38.26 7.36
N GLY A 304 -3.19 37.88 8.64
CA GLY A 304 -3.21 38.81 9.78
C GLY A 304 -4.60 39.13 10.30
N GLY A 305 -5.02 38.47 11.39
CA GLY A 305 -6.30 38.76 12.03
C GLY A 305 -6.50 38.02 13.34
N ARG A 306 -5.92 38.59 14.40
CA ARG A 306 -6.12 38.34 15.84
C ARG A 306 -7.23 37.35 16.24
N CYS A 307 -6.80 36.34 17.01
CA CYS A 307 -7.60 35.60 17.96
C CYS A 307 -8.46 36.56 18.82
N VAL A 308 -9.77 36.56 18.60
CA VAL A 308 -10.74 37.14 19.53
C VAL A 308 -11.48 36.00 20.19
N LEU A 309 -10.95 35.59 21.35
CA LEU A 309 -11.70 34.86 22.37
C LEU A 309 -12.80 35.79 22.89
N SER A 310 -14.03 35.66 22.39
CA SER A 310 -15.20 36.21 23.06
C SER A 310 -15.59 35.25 24.20
N ARG A 311 -15.05 35.55 25.39
CA ARG A 311 -15.70 35.25 26.67
C ARG A 311 -17.02 36.03 26.73
N THR A 312 -18.10 35.36 27.11
CA THR A 312 -19.24 35.81 27.95
C THR A 312 -20.38 34.81 27.77
N ARG A 313 -21.15 34.39 28.77
CA ARG A 313 -21.12 34.53 30.23
C ARG A 313 -22.01 33.38 30.74
#